data_AF-A0A0V1K417-F1
#
_entry.id   AF-A0A0V1K417-F1
#
_cell.length_a   1.000
_cell.length_b   1.000
_cell.length_c   1.000
_cell.angle_alpha   90.00
_cell.angle_beta   90.00
_cell.angle_gamma   90.00
#
_symmetry.space_group_name_H-M   'P 1'
#
loop_
_entity.id
_entity.type
_entity.pdbx_description
1 polymer ?
#
loop_
_entity_poly.entity_id
_entity_poly.type
_entity_poly.pdbx_seq_one_letter_code
_entity_poly.pdbx_strand_id
1 'polypeptide(L)'
;MNIHILKHMYLFMNHKCFMTEMDYLIDRIPIDFSQETRATLKNIGYNVVMFADWICGANDIRWLLADHPTVLLCSLIFFITFLLTFIHAVRMGGRHVYMWIGTVVFGMMYEIRKIHLSETNDFMWYSQSLLTFFGRRIPGYVILFVHPTMLYTTLAIIHRQVELLP
;
A
#
# COMPACT_ATOMS: atom_id res chain seq x y z
N MET A 1 4.18 -29.31 0.93
CA MET A 1 3.01 -28.44 0.70
C MET A 1 3.54 -27.11 0.16
N ASN A 2 3.14 -26.72 -1.05
CA ASN A 2 3.77 -25.63 -1.81
C ASN A 2 3.31 -24.26 -1.26
N ILE A 3 4.24 -23.38 -0.86
CA ILE A 3 3.96 -22.08 -0.19
C ILE A 3 3.03 -21.20 -1.04
N HIS A 4 3.07 -21.33 -2.36
CA HIS A 4 2.15 -20.65 -3.28
C HIS A 4 0.68 -21.02 -3.05
N ILE A 5 0.38 -22.28 -2.74
CA ILE A 5 -1.00 -22.76 -2.54
C ILE A 5 -1.56 -22.22 -1.22
N LEU A 6 -0.74 -22.16 -0.17
CA LEU A 6 -1.12 -21.59 1.13
C LEU A 6 -1.42 -20.08 1.03
N LYS A 7 -0.64 -19.32 0.25
CA LYS A 7 -0.89 -17.89 0.01
C LYS A 7 -2.22 -17.65 -0.70
N HIS A 8 -2.52 -18.42 -1.74
CA HIS A 8 -3.83 -18.35 -2.41
C HIS A 8 -4.96 -18.74 -1.47
N MET A 9 -4.78 -19.77 -0.64
CA MET A 9 -5.79 -20.22 0.31
C MET A 9 -6.07 -19.19 1.42
N TYR A 10 -5.05 -18.51 1.93
CA TYR A 10 -5.18 -17.49 2.97
C TYR A 10 -5.85 -16.21 2.44
N LEU A 11 -5.49 -15.77 1.22
CA LEU A 11 -6.14 -14.66 0.52
C LEU A 11 -7.62 -14.96 0.23
N PHE A 12 -7.91 -16.20 -0.19
CA PHE A 12 -9.27 -16.65 -0.46
C PHE A 12 -10.10 -16.80 0.82
N MET A 13 -9.49 -17.22 1.93
CA MET A 13 -10.14 -17.30 3.24
C MET A 13 -10.51 -15.93 3.80
N ASN A 14 -9.65 -14.91 3.64
CA ASN A 14 -9.93 -13.56 4.13
C ASN A 14 -11.08 -12.91 3.35
N HIS A 15 -11.08 -13.07 2.02
CA HIS A 15 -12.19 -12.61 1.15
C HIS A 15 -13.51 -13.31 1.50
N LYS A 16 -13.49 -14.63 1.69
CA LYS A 16 -14.69 -15.40 2.08
C LYS A 16 -15.22 -15.02 3.46
N CYS A 17 -14.34 -14.84 4.43
CA CYS A 17 -14.72 -14.42 5.79
C CYS A 17 -15.45 -13.08 5.74
N PHE A 18 -14.88 -12.10 5.03
CA PHE A 18 -15.45 -10.76 4.91
C PHE A 18 -16.76 -10.73 4.10
N MET A 19 -16.86 -11.53 3.03
CA MET A 19 -18.12 -11.69 2.29
C MET A 19 -19.23 -12.28 3.19
N THR A 20 -18.88 -13.24 4.04
CA THR A 20 -19.83 -13.87 4.98
C THR A 20 -20.31 -12.87 6.05
N GLU A 21 -19.43 -11.98 6.51
CA GLU A 21 -19.76 -10.93 7.48
C GLU A 21 -20.65 -9.84 6.86
N MET A 22 -20.40 -9.48 5.60
CA MET A 22 -21.25 -8.55 4.85
C MET A 22 -22.65 -9.12 4.57
N ASP A 23 -22.73 -10.42 4.25
CA ASP A 23 -23.98 -11.15 4.14
C ASP A 23 -24.77 -11.09 5.45
N TYR A 24 -24.10 -11.36 6.56
CA TYR A 24 -24.70 -11.28 7.90
C TYR A 24 -25.26 -9.89 8.21
N LEU A 25 -24.52 -8.82 7.88
CA LEU A 25 -24.96 -7.44 8.12
C LEU A 25 -26.19 -7.06 7.30
N ILE A 26 -26.23 -7.45 6.02
CA ILE A 26 -27.37 -7.17 5.14
C ILE A 26 -28.59 -7.98 5.57
N ASP A 27 -28.39 -9.22 6.02
CA ASP A 27 -29.45 -10.11 6.50
C ASP A 27 -30.08 -9.67 7.83
N ARG A 28 -29.45 -8.75 8.55
CA ARG A 28 -29.97 -8.18 9.81
C ARG A 28 -30.72 -6.85 9.64
N ILE A 29 -30.83 -6.31 8.43
CA ILE A 29 -31.57 -5.06 8.20
C ILE A 29 -33.07 -5.34 8.41
N PRO A 30 -33.77 -4.67 9.34
CA PRO A 30 -35.15 -4.97 9.73
C PRO A 30 -36.21 -4.47 8.73
N ILE A 31 -35.83 -4.34 7.45
CA ILE A 31 -36.67 -3.83 6.37
C ILE A 31 -36.96 -4.98 5.42
N ASP A 32 -38.23 -5.24 5.13
CA ASP A 32 -38.66 -6.25 4.16
C ASP A 32 -38.38 -5.75 2.74
N PHE A 33 -37.18 -6.06 2.25
CA PHE A 33 -36.81 -5.88 0.85
C PHE A 33 -37.25 -7.08 0.02
N SER A 34 -37.58 -6.83 -1.25
CA SER A 34 -37.73 -7.93 -2.22
C SER A 34 -36.40 -8.70 -2.35
N GLN A 35 -36.49 -10.00 -2.69
CA GLN A 35 -35.28 -10.81 -2.86
C GLN A 35 -34.34 -10.26 -3.94
N GLU A 36 -34.90 -9.64 -4.98
CA GLU A 36 -34.13 -8.97 -6.03
C GLU A 36 -33.33 -7.79 -5.48
N THR A 37 -33.99 -6.89 -4.71
CA THR A 37 -33.32 -5.73 -4.11
C THR A 37 -32.22 -6.14 -3.13
N ARG A 38 -32.44 -7.22 -2.36
CA ARG A 38 -31.43 -7.77 -1.44
C ARG A 38 -30.22 -8.33 -2.20
N ALA A 39 -30.43 -9.01 -3.32
CA ALA A 39 -29.36 -9.52 -4.16
C ALA A 39 -28.55 -8.37 -4.81
N THR A 40 -29.21 -7.31 -5.27
CA THR A 40 -28.55 -6.11 -5.79
C THR A 40 -27.70 -5.44 -4.72
N LEU A 41 -28.23 -5.30 -3.50
CA LEU A 41 -27.51 -4.69 -2.38
C LEU A 41 -26.27 -5.49 -1.99
N LYS A 42 -26.39 -6.83 -1.97
CA LYS A 42 -25.25 -7.73 -1.74
C LYS A 42 -24.17 -7.54 -2.81
N ASN A 43 -24.55 -7.50 -4.10
CA ASN A 43 -23.62 -7.28 -5.21
C ASN A 43 -22.90 -5.92 -5.10
N ILE A 44 -23.62 -4.83 -4.80
CA ILE A 44 -23.01 -3.52 -4.57
C ILE A 44 -22.01 -3.59 -3.41
N GLY A 45 -22.40 -4.19 -2.29
CA GLY A 45 -21.53 -4.36 -1.14
C GLY A 45 -20.25 -5.13 -1.48
N TYR A 46 -20.37 -6.26 -2.19
CA TYR A 46 -19.21 -7.03 -2.64
C TYR A 46 -18.29 -6.23 -3.56
N ASN A 47 -18.84 -5.46 -4.52
CA ASN A 47 -18.03 -4.61 -5.40
C ASN A 47 -17.27 -3.54 -4.63
N VAL A 48 -17.90 -2.91 -3.62
CA VAL A 48 -17.24 -1.92 -2.76
C VAL A 48 -16.11 -2.56 -1.96
N VAL A 49 -16.34 -3.73 -1.37
CA VAL A 49 -15.32 -4.47 -0.60
C VAL A 49 -14.17 -4.90 -1.50
N MET A 50 -14.47 -5.48 -2.66
CA MET A 50 -13.45 -5.87 -3.64
C MET A 50 -12.63 -4.67 -4.10
N PHE A 51 -13.27 -3.53 -4.34
CA PHE A 51 -12.58 -2.32 -4.71
C PHE A 51 -11.70 -1.79 -3.57
N ALA A 52 -12.18 -1.83 -2.33
CA ALA A 52 -11.42 -1.42 -1.15
C ALA A 52 -10.20 -2.33 -0.92
N ASP A 53 -10.36 -3.66 -0.97
CA ASP A 53 -9.24 -4.61 -0.86
C ASP A 53 -8.26 -4.47 -2.05
N TRP A 54 -8.76 -4.15 -3.24
CA TRP A 54 -7.91 -3.81 -4.37
C TRP A 54 -7.13 -2.52 -4.13
N ILE A 55 -7.71 -1.48 -3.54
CA ILE A 55 -6.95 -0.27 -3.21
C ILE A 55 -5.88 -0.57 -2.16
N CYS A 56 -6.26 -1.15 -1.02
CA CYS A 56 -5.38 -1.37 0.11
C CYS A 56 -5.73 -2.68 0.83
N GLY A 57 -4.91 -3.69 0.60
CA GLY A 57 -4.96 -4.96 1.31
C GLY A 57 -4.06 -4.94 2.54
N ALA A 58 -4.64 -5.18 3.72
CA ALA A 58 -3.90 -5.40 4.96
C ALA A 58 -3.53 -6.89 5.13
N ASN A 59 -2.37 -7.16 5.71
CA ASN A 59 -1.91 -8.50 6.11
C ASN A 59 -1.88 -8.60 7.64
N ASP A 60 -2.02 -9.82 8.17
CA ASP A 60 -1.82 -10.06 9.61
C ASP A 60 -0.33 -9.85 9.96
N ILE A 61 -0.08 -9.00 10.95
CA ILE A 61 1.26 -8.72 11.46
C ILE A 61 1.93 -9.96 12.08
N ARG A 62 1.15 -10.87 12.69
CA ARG A 62 1.66 -12.09 13.33
C ARG A 62 2.25 -13.02 12.28
N TRP A 63 1.54 -13.20 11.17
CA TRP A 63 2.02 -13.95 10.02
C TRP A 63 3.29 -13.31 9.44
N LEU A 64 3.29 -11.99 9.27
CA LEU A 64 4.45 -11.29 8.71
C LEU A 64 5.69 -11.38 9.62
N LEU A 65 5.51 -11.32 10.94
CA LEU A 65 6.58 -11.50 11.92
C LEU A 65 7.18 -12.91 11.90
N ALA A 66 6.35 -13.94 11.70
CA ALA A 66 6.78 -15.32 11.68
C ALA A 66 7.54 -15.67 10.38
N ASP A 67 7.03 -15.25 9.22
CA ASP A 67 7.54 -15.68 7.92
C ASP A 67 8.52 -14.69 7.28
N HIS A 68 8.35 -13.39 7.51
CA HIS A 68 9.07 -12.31 6.81
C HIS A 68 9.50 -11.16 7.74
N PRO A 69 10.22 -11.42 8.85
CA PRO A 69 10.57 -10.40 9.84
C PRO A 69 11.45 -9.28 9.26
N THR A 70 12.28 -9.57 8.25
CA THR A 70 13.12 -8.59 7.57
C THR A 70 12.30 -7.56 6.79
N VAL A 71 11.18 -7.97 6.18
CA VAL A 71 10.28 -7.05 5.45
C VAL A 71 9.62 -6.08 6.41
N LEU A 72 9.22 -6.56 7.60
CA LEU A 72 8.67 -5.70 8.64
C LEU A 72 9.73 -4.71 9.16
N LEU A 73 10.95 -5.19 9.42
CA LEU A 73 12.06 -4.33 9.85
C LEU A 73 12.38 -3.26 8.79
N CYS A 74 12.48 -3.63 7.51
CA CYS A 74 12.66 -2.68 6.43
C CYS A 74 11.53 -1.65 6.38
N SER A 75 10.28 -2.10 6.50
CA SER A 75 9.12 -1.21 6.51
C SER A 75 9.20 -0.19 7.65
N LEU A 76 9.63 -0.62 8.84
CA LEU A 76 9.81 0.25 10.00
C LEU A 76 10.97 1.25 9.79
N ILE A 77 12.11 0.80 9.28
CA ILE A 77 13.25 1.66 8.99
C ILE A 77 12.86 2.75 7.98
N PHE A 78 12.20 2.37 6.88
CA PHE A 78 11.76 3.31 5.87
C PHE A 78 10.69 4.27 6.38
N PHE A 79 9.79 3.80 7.25
CA PHE A 79 8.83 4.69 7.91
C PHE A 79 9.52 5.74 8.78
N ILE A 80 10.50 5.34 9.60
CA ILE A 80 11.26 6.26 10.45
C ILE A 80 12.04 7.26 9.60
N THR A 81 12.74 6.81 8.56
CA THR A 81 13.51 7.71 7.68
C THR A 81 12.62 8.63 6.86
N PHE A 82 11.45 8.17 6.44
CA PHE A 82 10.41 9.02 5.83
C PHE A 82 9.98 10.15 6.77
N LEU A 83 9.73 9.86 8.05
CA LEU A 83 9.43 10.89 9.04
C LEU A 83 10.60 11.86 9.24
N LEU A 84 11.83 11.36 9.32
CA LEU A 84 13.01 12.20 9.47
C LEU A 84 13.22 13.14 8.27
N THR A 85 13.00 12.64 7.04
CA THR A 85 13.10 13.48 5.83
C THR A 85 12.00 14.53 5.77
N PHE A 86 10.78 14.19 6.20
CA PHE A 86 9.70 15.16 6.32
C PHE A 86 10.01 16.25 7.36
N ILE A 87 10.47 15.84 8.55
CA ILE A 87 10.88 16.78 9.60
C ILE A 87 12.01 17.68 9.10
N HIS A 88 12.99 17.14 8.36
CA HIS A 88 14.05 17.93 7.74
C HIS A 88 13.49 18.95 6.74
N ALA A 89 12.55 18.53 5.88
CA ALA A 89 11.92 19.40 4.89
C ALA A 89 11.15 20.56 5.54
N VAL A 90 10.36 20.27 6.57
CA VAL A 90 9.60 21.30 7.30
C VAL A 90 10.53 22.25 8.05
N ARG A 91 11.61 21.74 8.66
CA ARG A 91 12.59 22.58 9.38
C ARG A 91 13.36 23.51 8.47
N MET A 92 13.75 23.05 7.28
CA MET A 92 14.41 23.90 6.29
C MET A 92 13.43 24.89 5.65
N GLY A 93 12.16 24.51 5.54
CA GLY A 93 11.11 25.35 5.00
C GLY A 93 11.26 25.63 3.50
N GLY A 94 10.40 26.52 3.00
CA GLY A 94 10.44 27.03 1.62
C GLY A 94 10.48 25.91 0.59
N ARG A 95 11.53 25.92 -0.25
CA ARG A 95 11.73 24.98 -1.36
C ARG A 95 11.77 23.52 -0.92
N HIS A 96 12.29 23.22 0.27
CA HIS A 96 12.46 21.83 0.73
C HIS A 96 11.15 21.09 0.95
N VAL A 97 10.11 21.80 1.41
CA VAL A 97 8.76 21.21 1.58
C VAL A 97 8.18 20.83 0.21
N TYR A 98 8.28 21.71 -0.78
CA TYR A 98 7.80 21.43 -2.14
C TYR A 98 8.59 20.29 -2.80
N MET A 99 9.91 20.23 -2.59
CA MET A 99 10.73 19.11 -3.08
C MET A 99 10.30 17.79 -2.44
N TRP A 100 10.05 17.77 -1.13
CA TRP A 100 9.59 16.57 -0.45
C TRP A 100 8.21 16.10 -0.94
N ILE A 101 7.26 17.02 -1.12
CA ILE A 101 5.95 16.68 -1.72
C ILE A 101 6.13 16.14 -3.15
N GLY A 102 7.03 16.75 -3.93
CA GLY A 102 7.36 16.31 -5.28
C GLY A 102 7.92 14.89 -5.33
N THR A 103 8.79 14.50 -4.39
CA THR A 103 9.33 13.13 -4.34
C THR A 103 8.28 12.09 -3.95
N VAL A 104 7.31 12.47 -3.09
CA VAL A 104 6.14 11.64 -2.77
C VAL A 104 5.28 11.39 -4.01
N VAL A 105 4.89 12.45 -4.71
CA VAL A 105 4.08 12.34 -5.93
C VAL A 105 4.81 11.55 -7.01
N PHE A 106 6.10 11.82 -7.22
CA PHE A 106 6.92 11.11 -8.20
C PHE A 106 7.00 9.61 -7.88
N GLY A 107 7.27 9.24 -6.62
CA GLY A 107 7.35 7.84 -6.21
C GLY A 107 6.07 7.06 -6.46
N MET A 108 4.91 7.66 -6.13
CA MET A 108 3.60 7.08 -6.41
C MET A 108 3.36 6.89 -7.92
N MET A 109 3.62 7.92 -8.72
CA MET A 109 3.44 7.86 -10.17
C MET A 109 4.37 6.84 -10.84
N TYR A 110 5.61 6.75 -10.38
CA TYR A 110 6.59 5.80 -10.90
C TYR A 110 6.14 4.35 -10.70
N GLU A 111 5.63 4.02 -9.52
CA GLU A 111 5.12 2.68 -9.20
C GLU A 111 3.80 2.37 -9.92
N ILE A 112 2.87 3.33 -10.01
CA ILE A 112 1.60 3.16 -10.76
C ILE A 112 1.88 2.93 -12.25
N ARG A 113 2.85 3.66 -12.84
CA ARG A 113 3.24 3.49 -14.24
C ARG A 113 3.74 2.07 -14.52
N LYS A 114 4.50 1.47 -13.61
CA LYS A 114 5.00 0.09 -13.77
C LYS A 114 3.86 -0.93 -13.86
N ILE A 115 2.78 -0.74 -13.10
CA ILE A 115 1.61 -1.63 -13.17
C ILE A 115 0.92 -1.55 -14.53
N HIS A 116 0.82 -0.35 -15.12
CA HIS A 116 -0.05 -0.12 -16.27
C HIS A 116 0.65 -0.14 -17.63
N LEU A 117 1.94 0.21 -17.70
CA LEU A 117 2.67 0.40 -18.98
C LEU A 117 3.75 -0.65 -19.25
N SER A 118 4.04 -1.55 -18.31
CA SER A 118 5.10 -2.52 -18.47
C SER A 118 4.56 -3.81 -19.10
N GLU A 119 4.91 -4.09 -20.36
CA GLU A 119 4.50 -5.30 -21.08
C GLU A 119 5.05 -6.56 -20.40
N THR A 120 6.30 -6.48 -19.94
CA THR A 120 6.85 -7.34 -18.90
C THR A 120 6.34 -6.79 -17.58
N ASN A 121 5.52 -7.54 -16.86
CA ASN A 121 5.11 -7.21 -15.50
C ASN A 121 6.34 -7.17 -14.56
N ASP A 122 7.18 -6.13 -14.68
CA ASP A 122 8.43 -5.95 -13.95
C ASP A 122 8.11 -5.45 -12.54
N PHE A 123 7.45 -6.33 -11.78
CA PHE A 123 7.28 -6.18 -10.36
C PHE A 123 8.64 -6.42 -9.71
N MET A 124 9.39 -5.34 -9.45
CA MET A 124 10.64 -5.43 -8.68
C MET A 124 10.40 -5.91 -7.23
N TRP A 125 9.15 -5.85 -6.74
CA TRP A 125 8.81 -6.08 -5.34
C TRP A 125 7.94 -7.32 -5.18
N TYR A 126 8.56 -8.47 -4.92
CA TYR A 126 7.87 -9.76 -4.68
C TYR A 126 7.46 -9.98 -3.21
N SER A 127 7.85 -9.08 -2.30
CA SER A 127 7.51 -9.19 -0.88
C SER A 127 6.09 -8.68 -0.61
N GLN A 128 5.43 -9.23 0.40
CA GLN A 128 4.19 -8.66 0.93
C GLN A 128 4.51 -7.96 2.25
N SER A 129 3.99 -6.76 2.44
CA SER A 129 4.13 -5.98 3.69
C SER A 129 2.81 -5.88 4.44
N LEU A 130 2.83 -5.26 5.62
CA LEU A 130 1.63 -5.05 6.45
C LEU A 130 0.47 -4.42 5.66
N LEU A 131 0.77 -3.40 4.87
CA LEU A 131 -0.14 -2.81 3.88
C LEU A 131 0.38 -3.09 2.49
N THR A 132 -0.50 -3.45 1.56
CA THR A 132 -0.17 -3.69 0.15
C THR A 132 -1.24 -3.06 -0.74
N PHE A 133 -0.83 -2.34 -1.78
CA PHE A 133 -1.72 -1.57 -2.65
C PHE A 133 -1.93 -2.25 -4.01
N PHE A 134 -2.99 -1.84 -4.70
CA PHE A 134 -3.32 -2.20 -6.09
C PHE A 134 -3.45 -3.72 -6.33
N GLY A 135 -4.36 -4.36 -5.60
CA GLY A 135 -4.58 -5.81 -5.67
C GLY A 135 -3.41 -6.58 -5.07
N ARG A 136 -2.81 -6.05 -4.01
CA ARG A 136 -1.67 -6.62 -3.28
C ARG A 136 -0.40 -6.79 -4.11
N ARG A 137 -0.20 -5.90 -5.08
CA ARG A 137 0.96 -5.91 -6.00
C ARG A 137 2.12 -5.07 -5.49
N ILE A 138 1.84 -3.99 -4.75
CA ILE A 138 2.87 -3.04 -4.31
C ILE A 138 2.92 -2.97 -2.79
N PRO A 139 4.06 -3.26 -2.16
CA PRO A 139 4.24 -3.04 -0.73
C PRO A 139 4.04 -1.57 -0.35
N GLY A 140 3.27 -1.32 0.71
CA GLY A 140 2.95 0.02 1.16
C GLY A 140 4.17 0.85 1.54
N TYR A 141 5.20 0.22 2.13
CA TYR A 141 6.42 0.92 2.50
C TYR A 141 7.23 1.39 1.27
N VAL A 142 7.11 0.71 0.13
CA VAL A 142 7.80 1.10 -1.11
C VAL A 142 7.17 2.37 -1.67
N ILE A 143 5.86 2.33 -1.91
CA ILE A 143 5.13 3.44 -2.54
C ILE A 143 5.11 4.69 -1.65
N LEU A 144 4.97 4.50 -0.33
CA LEU A 144 4.83 5.62 0.61
C LEU A 144 6.16 6.11 1.19
N PHE A 145 7.16 5.25 1.39
CA PHE A 145 8.32 5.60 2.23
C PHE A 145 9.67 5.48 1.53
N VAL A 146 9.90 4.44 0.73
CA VAL A 146 11.20 4.21 0.07
C VAL A 146 11.53 5.32 -0.93
N HIS A 147 10.64 5.57 -1.90
CA HIS A 147 10.89 6.55 -2.95
C HIS A 147 11.09 7.97 -2.41
N PRO A 148 10.22 8.49 -1.53
CA PRO A 148 10.39 9.85 -1.01
C PRO A 148 11.68 9.97 -0.22
N THR A 149 12.01 8.98 0.61
CA THR A 149 13.22 8.99 1.44
C THR A 149 14.48 9.04 0.57
N MET A 150 14.61 8.13 -0.39
CA MET A 150 15.80 8.03 -1.23
C MET A 150 15.96 9.28 -2.10
N LEU A 151 14.91 9.67 -2.82
CA LEU A 151 14.96 10.80 -3.74
C LEU A 151 15.16 12.13 -3.01
N TYR A 152 14.44 12.36 -1.90
CA TYR A 152 14.57 13.60 -1.16
C TYR A 152 15.95 13.74 -0.54
N THR A 153 16.50 12.66 0.02
CA THR A 153 17.85 12.67 0.61
C THR A 153 18.89 13.03 -0.43
N THR A 154 18.82 12.44 -1.63
CA THR A 154 19.71 12.77 -2.75
C THR A 154 19.58 14.24 -3.15
N LEU A 155 18.36 14.75 -3.32
CA LEU A 155 18.12 16.14 -3.70
C LEU A 155 18.60 17.14 -2.64
N ALA A 156 18.39 16.84 -1.36
CA ALA A 156 18.84 17.66 -0.25
C ALA A 156 20.38 17.72 -0.16
N ILE A 157 21.06 16.59 -0.40
CA ILE A 157 22.54 16.54 -0.46
C ILE A 157 23.06 17.36 -1.64
N ILE A 158 22.50 17.18 -2.84
CA ILE A 158 22.91 17.94 -4.03
C ILE A 158 22.72 19.44 -3.81
N HIS A 159 21.57 19.86 -3.25
CA HIS A 159 21.31 21.26 -2.95
C HIS A 159 22.39 21.85 -2.05
N ARG A 160 22.74 21.15 -0.97
CA ARG A 160 23.78 21.58 -0.05
C ARG A 160 25.16 21.64 -0.71
N GLN A 161 25.47 20.73 -1.62
CA GLN A 161 26.74 20.76 -2.36
C GLN A 161 26.82 21.99 -3.27
N VAL A 162 25.73 22.33 -3.96
CA VAL A 162 25.67 23.51 -4.85
C VAL A 162 25.84 24.81 -4.07
N GLU A 163 25.27 24.92 -2.86
CA GLU A 163 25.44 26.09 -1.99
C GLU A 163 26.89 26.28 -1.48
N LEU A 164 27.70 25.21 -1.48
CA LEU A 164 29.09 25.24 -1.01
C LEU A 164 30.09 25.51 -2.14
N LEU A 165 29.65 25.56 -3.40
CA LEU A 165 30.50 25.91 -4.52
C LEU A 165 30.71 27.43 -4.57
N PRO A 166 31.97 27.90 -4.71
CA PRO A 166 32.30 29.33 -4.72
C PRO A 166 31.82 30.06 -5.98
#